data_AF-A0A9N9H968-F1
#
_entry.id   AF-A0A9N9H968-F1
#
_cell.length_a   1.000
_cell.length_b   1.000
_cell.length_c   1.000
_cell.angle_alpha   90.00
_cell.angle_beta   90.00
_cell.angle_gamma   90.00
#
_symmetry.space_group_name_H-M   'P 1'
#
loop_
_entity.id
_entity.type
_entity.pdbx_description
1 polymer ?
#
loop_
_entity_poly.entity_id
_entity_poly.type
_entity_poly.pdbx_seq_one_letter_code
_entity_poly.pdbx_strand_id
1 'polypeptide(L)'
;TEPLFATQNIEETVPQEPAPSLRTTEPENINIVPKENSTLEKLLDDLTEEKEKVITQRNPLTGLIYEAKFKEILSRLKEESQGKCRDHSIQILEASYYLEQIRKDIDNDKSKIQKMKETLKNALGSRRARKVLKCADRIYQLLQVCGLLSLYSTTAITLLNLEEISEEDFMTLLHQ
;
A
#
# COMPACT_ATOMS: atom_id res chain seq x y z
N THR A 1 -50.65 23.46 69.99
CA THR A 1 -50.68 22.02 69.69
C THR A 1 -51.34 21.85 68.35
N GLU A 2 -50.65 21.16 67.44
CA GLU A 2 -50.91 20.79 66.02
C GLU A 2 -52.40 20.56 65.58
N PRO A 3 -52.74 20.51 64.25
CA PRO A 3 -51.89 20.05 63.13
C PRO A 3 -51.96 20.76 61.75
N LEU A 4 -51.04 20.28 60.89
CA LEU A 4 -50.82 20.50 59.45
C LEU A 4 -52.01 20.13 58.54
N PHE A 5 -52.13 20.76 57.34
CA PHE A 5 -51.75 20.18 56.02
C PHE A 5 -52.10 21.09 54.81
N ALA A 6 -51.11 21.21 53.91
CA ALA A 6 -51.13 21.32 52.43
C ALA A 6 -51.96 22.38 51.67
N THR A 7 -51.31 23.15 50.78
CA THR A 7 -51.32 22.90 49.31
C THR A 7 -50.37 23.83 48.55
N GLN A 8 -49.74 23.28 47.51
CA GLN A 8 -48.85 23.93 46.54
C GLN A 8 -49.65 24.53 45.39
N ASN A 9 -49.20 25.64 44.77
CA ASN A 9 -48.67 25.67 43.40
C ASN A 9 -48.67 27.06 42.73
N ILE A 10 -47.45 27.43 42.30
CA ILE A 10 -47.02 27.91 40.97
C ILE A 10 -47.57 29.27 40.49
N GLU A 11 -46.72 30.27 40.70
CA GLU A 11 -46.58 31.49 39.90
C GLU A 11 -45.71 31.16 38.67
N GLU A 12 -46.06 31.61 37.46
CA GLU A 12 -45.23 32.58 36.75
C GLU A 12 -45.82 33.07 35.42
N THR A 13 -45.40 34.28 35.13
CA THR A 13 -45.90 35.33 34.25
C THR A 13 -45.57 35.19 32.75
N VAL A 14 -46.45 35.80 31.95
CA VAL A 14 -46.44 36.05 30.50
C VAL A 14 -45.69 37.39 30.22
N PRO A 15 -45.57 37.93 28.98
CA PRO A 15 -44.92 37.53 27.72
C PRO A 15 -43.80 38.51 27.28
N GLN A 16 -43.07 38.23 26.19
CA GLN A 16 -42.62 39.28 25.25
C GLN A 16 -42.20 38.70 23.88
N GLU A 17 -42.72 39.29 22.80
CA GLU A 17 -42.29 39.10 21.41
C GLU A 17 -41.55 40.36 20.94
N PRO A 18 -40.53 40.29 20.06
CA PRO A 18 -40.77 40.81 18.70
C PRO A 18 -40.02 40.05 17.56
N ALA A 19 -40.52 40.25 16.34
CA ALA A 19 -40.12 39.68 15.04
C ALA A 19 -38.79 40.24 14.44
N PRO A 20 -38.50 40.11 13.12
CA PRO A 20 -38.00 38.93 12.36
C PRO A 20 -36.63 39.21 11.66
N SER A 21 -35.76 38.21 11.44
CA SER A 21 -34.81 38.23 10.30
C SER A 21 -33.87 37.03 10.12
N LEU A 22 -33.66 36.75 8.83
CA LEU A 22 -32.45 36.25 8.17
C LEU A 22 -32.06 34.77 8.32
N ARG A 23 -32.29 34.08 7.19
CA ARG A 23 -31.65 32.83 6.75
C ARG A 23 -30.21 32.71 7.25
N THR A 24 -29.94 31.65 8.00
CA THR A 24 -28.62 31.02 7.99
C THR A 24 -28.86 29.53 7.90
N THR A 25 -28.63 28.98 6.70
CA THR A 25 -28.44 27.56 6.48
C THR A 25 -27.40 27.06 7.49
N GLU A 26 -27.83 26.23 8.43
CA GLU A 26 -26.92 25.46 9.25
C GLU A 26 -26.02 24.65 8.31
N PRO A 27 -24.69 24.66 8.50
CA PRO A 27 -23.85 23.71 7.82
C PRO A 27 -24.23 22.33 8.33
N GLU A 28 -24.73 21.47 7.45
CA GLU A 28 -24.74 20.04 7.69
C GLU A 28 -23.36 19.68 8.23
N ASN A 29 -23.33 19.26 9.49
CA ASN A 29 -22.18 18.66 10.10
C ASN A 29 -22.00 17.32 9.40
N ILE A 30 -21.38 17.36 8.22
CA ILE A 30 -20.87 16.20 7.52
C ILE A 30 -19.81 15.67 8.46
N ASN A 31 -20.24 14.77 9.32
CA ASN A 31 -19.39 13.91 10.10
C ASN A 31 -18.70 13.03 9.06
N ILE A 32 -17.62 13.56 8.45
CA ILE A 32 -16.71 12.80 7.61
C ILE A 32 -16.03 11.85 8.59
N VAL A 33 -16.71 10.75 8.89
CA VAL A 33 -16.07 9.54 9.41
C VAL A 33 -14.90 9.31 8.46
N PRO A 34 -13.64 9.28 8.94
CA PRO A 34 -12.54 8.89 8.10
C PRO A 34 -12.89 7.51 7.56
N LYS A 35 -13.27 7.43 6.29
CA LYS A 35 -13.40 6.16 5.60
C LYS A 35 -12.02 5.54 5.77
N GLU A 36 -11.93 4.42 6.47
CA GLU A 36 -10.68 3.68 6.56
C GLU A 36 -10.34 3.29 5.13
N ASN A 37 -9.51 4.09 4.45
CA ASN A 37 -9.16 3.83 3.05
C ASN A 37 -8.53 2.45 3.01
N SER A 38 -9.21 1.53 2.34
CA SER A 38 -8.75 0.16 2.14
C SER A 38 -7.37 0.19 1.47
N THR A 39 -6.54 -0.84 1.70
CA THR A 39 -5.23 -0.95 1.04
C THR A 39 -5.35 -0.83 -0.47
N LEU A 40 -6.47 -1.32 -1.04
CA LEU A 40 -6.82 -1.18 -2.44
C LEU A 40 -7.04 0.28 -2.86
N GLU A 41 -7.89 1.04 -2.16
CA GLU A 41 -8.13 2.46 -2.45
C GLU A 41 -6.82 3.27 -2.42
N LYS A 42 -5.96 3.03 -1.42
CA LYS A 42 -4.65 3.71 -1.34
C LYS A 42 -3.73 3.37 -2.51
N LEU A 43 -3.75 2.13 -2.98
CA LEU A 43 -2.96 1.71 -4.14
C LEU A 43 -3.52 2.30 -5.43
N LEU A 44 -4.85 2.36 -5.58
CA LEU A 44 -5.51 2.98 -6.72
C LEU A 44 -5.18 4.47 -6.84
N ASP A 45 -5.34 5.21 -5.75
CA ASP A 45 -5.04 6.64 -5.70
C ASP A 45 -3.57 6.88 -6.10
N ASP A 46 -2.65 6.10 -5.51
CA ASP A 46 -1.20 6.25 -5.73
C ASP A 46 -0.74 5.87 -7.15
N LEU A 47 -1.49 4.99 -7.83
CA LEU A 47 -1.21 4.55 -9.20
C LEU A 47 -1.87 5.44 -10.27
N THR A 48 -2.95 6.13 -9.93
CA THR A 48 -3.71 7.00 -10.86
C THR A 48 -3.30 8.47 -10.79
N GLU A 49 -2.70 8.90 -9.69
CA GLU A 49 -2.21 10.26 -9.53
C GLU A 49 -1.04 10.55 -10.51
N GLU A 50 -1.24 11.52 -11.40
CA GLU A 50 -0.19 11.99 -12.32
C GLU A 50 0.92 12.71 -11.52
N LYS A 51 2.00 11.98 -11.23
CA LYS A 51 3.19 12.52 -10.58
C LYS A 51 4.23 12.91 -11.63
N GLU A 52 4.82 14.10 -11.53
CA GLU A 52 5.90 14.54 -12.43
C GLU A 52 7.08 13.55 -12.38
N LYS A 53 7.28 12.81 -13.47
CA LYS A 53 8.30 11.77 -13.59
C LYS A 53 9.63 12.38 -14.06
N VAL A 54 10.42 12.95 -13.14
CA VAL A 54 11.84 13.25 -13.38
C VAL A 54 12.70 12.30 -12.56
N ILE A 55 12.74 11.03 -12.97
CA ILE A 55 13.58 10.01 -12.30
C ILE A 55 14.39 9.27 -13.35
N THR A 56 15.66 9.63 -13.45
CA THR A 56 16.64 8.93 -14.28
C THR A 56 17.34 7.89 -13.41
N GLN A 57 16.85 6.65 -13.44
CA GLN A 57 17.48 5.55 -12.71
C GLN A 57 18.04 4.51 -13.69
N ARG A 58 19.32 4.19 -13.52
CA ARG A 58 20.02 3.21 -14.35
C ARG A 58 19.59 1.81 -13.92
N ASN A 59 19.32 0.93 -14.88
CA ASN A 59 19.03 -0.47 -14.60
C ASN A 59 20.16 -1.04 -13.72
N PRO A 60 19.85 -1.50 -12.50
CA PRO A 60 20.85 -1.97 -11.57
C PRO A 60 21.57 -3.23 -12.04
N LEU A 61 20.94 -4.07 -12.86
CA LEU A 61 21.51 -5.35 -13.26
C LEU A 61 22.69 -5.14 -14.22
N THR A 62 23.90 -5.14 -13.67
CA THR A 62 25.14 -4.92 -14.44
C THR A 62 25.74 -6.22 -15.00
N GLY A 63 25.16 -7.38 -14.66
CA GLY A 63 25.60 -8.70 -15.12
C GLY A 63 25.07 -9.09 -16.51
N LEU A 64 25.95 -9.63 -17.36
CA LEU A 64 25.57 -10.16 -18.68
C LEU A 64 24.89 -11.54 -18.62
N ILE A 65 25.09 -12.29 -17.55
CA ILE A 65 24.61 -13.67 -17.40
C ILE A 65 23.71 -13.84 -16.18
N TYR A 66 22.81 -14.84 -16.25
CA TYR A 66 21.85 -15.20 -15.22
C TYR A 66 22.44 -15.19 -13.80
N GLU A 67 23.55 -15.90 -13.58
CA GLU A 67 24.11 -16.09 -12.24
C GLU A 67 24.60 -14.78 -11.63
N ALA A 68 25.17 -13.89 -12.44
CA ALA A 68 25.63 -12.58 -11.99
C ALA A 68 24.44 -11.69 -11.60
N LYS A 69 23.41 -11.63 -12.46
CA LYS A 69 22.19 -10.85 -12.19
C LYS A 69 21.48 -11.35 -10.93
N PHE A 70 21.33 -12.67 -10.79
CA PHE A 70 20.68 -13.28 -9.62
C PHE A 70 21.48 -13.04 -8.34
N LYS A 71 22.81 -13.11 -8.39
CA LYS A 71 23.67 -12.82 -7.22
C LYS A 71 23.53 -11.37 -6.74
N GLU A 72 23.43 -10.42 -7.67
CA GLU A 72 23.22 -9.00 -7.35
C GLU A 72 21.83 -8.76 -6.73
N ILE A 73 20.79 -9.38 -7.29
CA ILE A 73 19.44 -9.34 -6.69
C ILE A 73 19.46 -9.92 -5.27
N LEU A 74 20.14 -11.06 -5.09
CA LEU A 74 20.23 -11.72 -3.80
C LEU A 74 20.94 -10.85 -2.74
N SER A 75 21.99 -10.11 -3.11
CA SER A 75 22.68 -9.23 -2.16
C SER A 75 21.76 -8.09 -1.70
N ARG A 76 21.06 -7.45 -2.63
CA ARG A 76 20.09 -6.38 -2.31
C ARG A 76 18.97 -6.87 -1.40
N LEU A 77 18.44 -8.06 -1.68
CA LEU A 77 17.46 -8.66 -0.80
C LEU A 77 18.06 -8.92 0.58
N LYS A 78 19.28 -9.45 0.72
CA LYS A 78 19.85 -9.77 2.04
C LYS A 78 20.03 -8.56 2.96
N GLU A 79 20.35 -7.38 2.42
CA GLU A 79 20.66 -6.15 3.17
C GLU A 79 19.47 -5.59 3.99
N GLU A 80 18.26 -6.09 3.77
CA GLU A 80 17.00 -5.68 4.45
C GLU A 80 16.91 -5.91 5.95
N SER A 81 17.85 -6.63 6.56
CA SER A 81 17.76 -6.86 8.00
C SER A 81 18.00 -5.60 8.88
N GLN A 82 18.35 -4.43 8.31
CA GLN A 82 18.82 -3.29 9.11
C GLN A 82 18.19 -1.89 8.84
N GLY A 83 17.30 -1.70 7.86
CA GLY A 83 16.82 -0.35 7.47
C GLY A 83 15.30 -0.19 7.33
N LYS A 84 14.73 0.86 7.92
CA LYS A 84 13.28 1.22 7.82
C LYS A 84 12.98 2.34 6.80
N CYS A 85 13.96 2.73 5.97
CA CYS A 85 13.82 3.88 5.06
C CYS A 85 13.10 3.50 3.75
N ARG A 86 12.32 4.44 3.19
CA ARG A 86 11.57 4.27 1.93
C ARG A 86 12.45 3.81 0.76
N ASP A 87 13.61 4.42 0.59
CA ASP A 87 14.55 4.09 -0.49
C ASP A 87 14.96 2.62 -0.46
N HIS A 88 15.04 2.06 0.75
CA HIS A 88 15.35 0.65 0.93
C HIS A 88 14.18 -0.25 0.50
N SER A 89 12.95 0.10 0.87
CA SER A 89 11.74 -0.59 0.40
C SER A 89 11.64 -0.57 -1.13
N ILE A 90 11.96 0.56 -1.76
CA ILE A 90 12.03 0.69 -3.22
C ILE A 90 13.09 -0.26 -3.80
N GLN A 91 14.30 -0.30 -3.23
CA GLN A 91 15.36 -1.22 -3.70
C GLN A 91 14.94 -2.69 -3.62
N ILE A 92 14.19 -3.07 -2.60
CA ILE A 92 13.69 -4.45 -2.45
C ILE A 92 12.59 -4.75 -3.46
N LEU A 93 11.66 -3.81 -3.69
CA LEU A 93 10.63 -3.95 -4.70
C LEU A 93 11.24 -4.03 -6.11
N GLU A 94 12.24 -3.20 -6.38
CA GLU A 94 13.02 -3.22 -7.61
C GLU A 94 13.76 -4.57 -7.77
N ALA A 95 14.43 -5.05 -6.73
CA ALA A 95 15.06 -6.37 -6.73
C ALA A 95 14.05 -7.51 -6.95
N SER A 96 12.84 -7.39 -6.38
CA SER A 96 11.75 -8.36 -6.56
C SER A 96 11.21 -8.34 -7.99
N TYR A 97 11.06 -7.16 -8.59
CA TYR A 97 10.70 -7.01 -10.00
C TYR A 97 11.71 -7.71 -10.91
N TYR A 98 13.00 -7.45 -10.71
CA TYR A 98 14.06 -8.07 -11.49
C TYR A 98 14.20 -9.58 -11.25
N LEU A 99 13.85 -10.05 -10.04
CA LEU A 99 13.80 -11.48 -9.74
C LEU A 99 12.78 -12.19 -10.63
N GLU A 100 11.58 -11.61 -10.77
CA GLU A 100 10.55 -12.18 -11.64
C GLU A 100 10.93 -12.10 -13.11
N GLN A 101 11.54 -11.00 -13.54
CA GLN A 101 12.05 -10.88 -14.90
C GLN A 101 13.05 -12.01 -15.22
N ILE A 102 14.00 -12.28 -14.32
CA ILE A 102 14.92 -13.40 -14.48
C ILE A 102 14.18 -14.74 -14.48
N ARG A 103 13.18 -14.93 -13.60
CA ARG A 103 12.38 -16.15 -13.55
C ARG A 103 11.71 -16.42 -14.89
N LYS A 104 11.16 -15.38 -15.54
CA LYS A 104 10.57 -15.44 -16.88
C LYS A 104 11.61 -15.76 -17.96
N ASP A 105 12.80 -15.16 -17.89
CA ASP A 105 13.91 -15.45 -18.84
C ASP A 105 14.34 -16.92 -18.80
N ILE A 106 14.19 -17.59 -17.65
CA ILE A 106 14.56 -19.00 -17.43
C ILE A 106 13.36 -19.94 -17.34
N ASP A 107 12.15 -19.52 -17.73
CA ASP A 107 10.91 -20.27 -17.48
C ASP A 107 10.92 -21.69 -18.11
N ASN A 108 11.64 -21.83 -19.22
CA ASN A 108 11.82 -23.11 -19.91
C ASN A 108 12.79 -24.08 -19.18
N ASP A 109 13.54 -23.61 -18.19
CA ASP A 109 14.55 -24.38 -17.46
C ASP A 109 14.13 -24.61 -15.99
N LYS A 110 13.35 -25.67 -15.79
CA LYS A 110 12.87 -26.09 -14.46
C LYS A 110 14.00 -26.29 -13.46
N SER A 111 15.18 -26.74 -13.90
CA SER A 111 16.34 -26.94 -13.03
C SER A 111 16.86 -25.61 -12.48
N LYS A 112 16.99 -24.59 -13.36
CA LYS A 112 17.39 -23.24 -12.93
C LYS A 112 16.36 -22.61 -11.99
N ILE A 113 15.06 -22.75 -12.27
CA ILE A 113 14.00 -22.23 -11.41
C ILE A 113 14.08 -22.88 -10.02
N GLN A 114 14.25 -24.21 -9.96
CA GLN A 114 14.37 -24.92 -8.69
C GLN A 114 15.61 -24.46 -7.91
N LYS A 115 16.77 -24.37 -8.58
CA LYS A 115 18.02 -23.85 -7.99
C LYS A 115 17.86 -22.42 -7.48
N MET A 116 17.15 -21.56 -8.20
CA MET A 116 16.85 -20.18 -7.80
C MET A 116 16.03 -20.16 -6.50
N LYS A 117 14.94 -20.94 -6.44
CA LYS A 117 14.07 -21.06 -5.25
C LYS A 117 14.82 -21.58 -4.03
N GLU A 118 15.64 -22.62 -4.22
CA GLU A 118 16.46 -23.19 -3.15
C GLU A 118 17.52 -22.19 -2.65
N THR A 119 18.17 -21.48 -3.57
CA THR A 119 19.17 -20.46 -3.21
C THR A 119 18.53 -19.31 -2.43
N LEU A 120 17.37 -18.82 -2.85
CA LEU A 120 16.59 -17.81 -2.12
C LEU A 120 16.21 -18.29 -0.73
N LYS A 121 15.71 -19.54 -0.63
CA LYS A 121 15.32 -20.16 0.64
C LYS A 121 16.50 -20.25 1.61
N ASN A 122 17.67 -20.66 1.13
CA ASN A 122 18.88 -20.78 1.94
C ASN A 122 19.43 -19.40 2.35
N ALA A 123 19.27 -18.40 1.49
CA ALA A 123 19.78 -17.05 1.69
C ALA A 123 18.93 -16.19 2.65
N LEU A 124 17.61 -16.27 2.55
CA LEU A 124 16.66 -15.38 3.23
C LEU A 124 15.81 -16.09 4.29
N GLY A 125 15.80 -17.42 4.28
CA GLY A 125 14.90 -18.26 5.07
C GLY A 125 13.55 -18.52 4.38
N SER A 126 12.95 -19.67 4.70
CA SER A 126 11.73 -20.19 4.04
C SER A 126 10.53 -19.24 4.04
N ARG A 127 10.31 -18.52 5.14
CA ARG A 127 9.18 -17.58 5.25
C ARG A 127 9.39 -16.39 4.31
N ARG A 128 10.55 -15.76 4.38
CA ARG A 128 10.88 -14.56 3.62
C ARG A 128 11.01 -14.84 2.12
N ALA A 129 11.65 -15.96 1.75
CA ALA A 129 11.73 -16.37 0.35
C ALA A 129 10.34 -16.54 -0.30
N ARG A 130 9.36 -17.11 0.41
CA ARG A 130 7.98 -17.20 -0.09
C ARG A 130 7.34 -15.83 -0.29
N LYS A 131 7.51 -14.92 0.68
CA LYS A 131 7.01 -13.54 0.57
C LYS A 131 7.59 -12.83 -0.64
N VAL A 132 8.91 -12.86 -0.79
CA VAL A 132 9.63 -12.24 -1.91
C VAL A 132 9.17 -12.83 -3.24
N LEU A 133 9.04 -14.15 -3.37
CA LEU A 133 8.55 -14.77 -4.61
C LEU A 133 7.12 -14.38 -4.97
N LYS A 134 6.22 -14.29 -3.97
CA LYS A 134 4.85 -13.81 -4.19
C LYS A 134 4.84 -12.34 -4.61
N CYS A 135 5.63 -11.51 -3.93
CA CYS A 135 5.72 -10.08 -4.23
C CYS A 135 6.38 -9.83 -5.59
N ALA A 136 7.38 -10.61 -5.97
CA ALA A 136 8.07 -10.54 -7.25
C ALA A 136 7.09 -10.72 -8.42
N ASP A 137 6.22 -11.72 -8.31
CA ASP A 137 5.17 -11.97 -9.30
C ASP A 137 4.20 -10.77 -9.41
N ARG A 138 3.70 -10.29 -8.28
CA ARG A 138 2.73 -9.18 -8.24
C ARG A 138 3.32 -7.83 -8.68
N ILE A 139 4.51 -7.48 -8.20
CA ILE A 139 5.15 -6.22 -8.62
C ILE A 139 5.50 -6.25 -10.10
N TYR A 140 5.90 -7.41 -10.64
CA TYR A 140 6.15 -7.54 -12.08
C TYR A 140 4.89 -7.28 -12.89
N GLN A 141 3.77 -7.93 -12.56
CA GLN A 141 2.50 -7.72 -13.25
C GLN A 141 2.04 -6.25 -13.16
N LEU A 142 2.11 -5.66 -11.96
CA LEU A 142 1.71 -4.28 -11.74
C LEU A 142 2.54 -3.30 -12.57
N LEU A 143 3.86 -3.46 -12.56
CA LEU A 143 4.78 -2.58 -13.30
C LEU A 143 4.78 -2.84 -14.82
N GLN A 144 4.23 -3.95 -15.31
CA GLN A 144 3.91 -4.09 -16.74
C GLN A 144 2.77 -3.14 -17.16
N VAL A 145 1.82 -2.85 -16.26
CA VAL A 145 0.69 -1.96 -16.53
C VAL A 145 1.10 -0.49 -16.34
N CYS A 146 1.63 -0.14 -15.18
CA CYS A 146 1.90 1.27 -14.84
C CYS A 146 3.34 1.73 -15.17
N GLY A 147 4.22 0.81 -15.57
CA GLY A 147 5.62 1.09 -15.89
C GLY A 147 6.54 1.16 -14.67
N LEU A 148 7.79 0.71 -14.83
CA LEU A 148 8.80 0.65 -13.75
C LEU A 148 9.04 1.99 -13.05
N LEU A 149 9.01 3.11 -13.78
CA LEU A 149 9.23 4.44 -13.20
C LEU A 149 8.20 4.80 -12.12
N SER A 150 7.00 4.23 -12.19
CA SER A 150 5.93 4.48 -11.22
C SER A 150 6.28 3.97 -9.82
N LEU A 151 7.17 2.96 -9.72
CA LEU A 151 7.67 2.45 -8.44
C LEU A 151 8.29 3.57 -7.57
N TYR A 152 8.97 4.52 -8.19
CA TYR A 152 9.71 5.57 -7.46
C TYR A 152 8.82 6.77 -7.10
N SER A 153 7.69 6.94 -7.79
CA SER A 153 6.70 7.97 -7.46
C SER A 153 5.66 7.47 -6.45
N THR A 154 5.47 6.15 -6.34
CA THR A 154 4.51 5.53 -5.42
C THR A 154 4.98 5.57 -3.96
N THR A 155 4.04 5.75 -3.04
CA THR A 155 4.25 5.68 -1.58
C THR A 155 3.45 4.55 -0.93
N ALA A 156 2.39 4.08 -1.58
CA ALA A 156 1.54 2.99 -1.11
C ALA A 156 2.05 1.61 -1.54
N ILE A 157 2.87 1.51 -2.59
CA ILE A 157 3.46 0.22 -3.00
C ILE A 157 4.54 -0.19 -1.99
N THR A 158 4.27 -1.27 -1.25
CA THR A 158 5.20 -1.91 -0.33
C THR A 158 5.14 -3.42 -0.48
N LEU A 159 6.18 -4.15 -0.04
CA LEU A 159 6.13 -5.61 0.01
C LEU A 159 4.94 -6.11 0.83
N LEU A 160 4.62 -5.44 1.93
CA LEU A 160 3.52 -5.82 2.81
C LEU A 160 2.18 -5.70 2.08
N ASN A 161 1.92 -4.56 1.46
CA ASN A 161 0.66 -4.32 0.75
C ASN A 161 0.50 -5.29 -0.42
N LEU A 162 1.59 -5.57 -1.16
CA LEU A 162 1.58 -6.56 -2.24
C LEU A 162 1.48 -8.01 -1.74
N GLU A 163 1.92 -8.32 -0.53
CA GLU A 163 1.76 -9.65 0.06
C GLU A 163 0.31 -9.87 0.54
N GLU A 164 -0.27 -8.87 1.20
CA GLU A 164 -1.53 -8.97 1.93
C GLU A 164 -2.76 -8.73 1.06
N ILE A 165 -2.64 -7.99 -0.04
CA ILE A 165 -3.77 -7.76 -0.96
C ILE A 165 -4.36 -9.10 -1.44
N SER A 166 -5.68 -9.21 -1.46
CA SER A 166 -6.35 -10.40 -1.96
C SER A 166 -6.09 -10.57 -3.46
N GLU A 167 -6.33 -11.77 -3.99
CA GLU A 167 -6.16 -11.96 -5.43
C GLU A 167 -7.20 -11.16 -6.23
N GLU A 168 -8.43 -11.07 -5.73
CA GLU A 168 -9.52 -10.31 -6.34
C GLU A 168 -9.21 -8.80 -6.39
N ASP A 169 -8.74 -8.25 -5.28
CA ASP A 169 -8.34 -6.83 -5.20
C ASP A 169 -7.12 -6.56 -6.09
N PHE A 170 -6.16 -7.48 -6.13
CA PHE A 170 -4.99 -7.34 -6.98
C PHE A 170 -5.37 -7.35 -8.47
N MET A 171 -6.27 -8.24 -8.89
CA MET A 171 -6.79 -8.25 -10.26
C MET A 171 -7.59 -6.99 -10.57
N THR A 172 -8.25 -6.38 -9.59
CA THR A 172 -8.93 -5.09 -9.76
C THR A 172 -7.92 -3.97 -10.05
N LEU A 173 -6.75 -3.98 -9.41
CA LEU A 173 -5.68 -3.00 -9.70
C LEU A 173 -5.14 -3.12 -11.13
N LEU A 174 -5.07 -4.33 -11.69
CA LEU A 174 -4.49 -4.54 -13.03
C LEU A 174 -5.40 -4.14 -14.19
N HIS A 175 -6.70 -3.94 -13.94
CA HIS A 175 -7.71 -3.64 -14.98
C HIS A 175 -8.19 -2.17 -14.98
N GLN A 176 -7.51 -1.29 -14.24
CA GLN A 176 -7.73 0.16 -14.28
C GLN A 176 -6.98 0.78 -15.46
#